data_AF-A0A970WCB4-F1
#
_entry.id   AF-A0A970WCB4-F1
#
_cell.length_a   1.000
_cell.length_b   1.000
_cell.length_c   1.000
_cell.angle_alpha   90.00
_cell.angle_beta   90.00
_cell.angle_gamma   90.00
#
_symmetry.space_group_name_H-M   'P 1'
#
loop_
_entity.id
_entity.type
_entity.pdbx_description
1 polymer ?
#
loop_
_entity_poly.entity_id
_entity_poly.type
_entity_poly.pdbx_seq_one_letter_code
_entity_poly.pdbx_strand_id
1 'polypeptide(L)'
;MNQTVRMASLLRWTVVAMHTALVVSVYSCQVLPNATRSEREWILVVEVLVALADLPATLLARFTAGVFLTNYPIIEAAWVVTILVLLGGLQWYLIAGLLARMTCGFHRSVPVVSVRFGFAFVVSLLLVGGCGIIPWKPHLARVFHPRIKGPYEPPPIAFIGESTDLRQSVVVPTLDTPMPKDMNVIWCGTFQLAWNRLAKDILGQPPDVKGAEAVASRLNQAKFGEDDLPLGSYLALAGFAKDGIADEVESKMARMFQKAVEIDPMDPNDILAYAYLEASADFTVPFFDGSEAFRFRDSSGKEVEVTSFGIEEKHESAHEELRDQVDVLYCRCLETGAEQPEEFVIDLCRCSSPNQIVVACIPPKATLAETLDDMEAKVLGCARQPDAESDSSLGINDVLCVPNLNWEVRHRFAELEGSDKQFLNAGFSDYFIIKAMQTVRFRLDRSGAALASEAQVTCASGPLHYVFDRPFMIVMKKRDAARPFLVMWVDNAELLSKP
;
A
#
# COMPACT_ATOMS: atom_id res chain seq x y z
N MET A 1 38.22 70.78 -6.41
CA MET A 1 38.23 69.70 -7.42
C MET A 1 36.80 69.20 -7.60
N ASN A 2 36.22 69.46 -8.77
CA ASN A 2 34.79 69.74 -8.98
C ASN A 2 33.83 68.54 -8.83
N GLN A 3 32.64 68.82 -8.29
CA GLN A 3 31.48 67.90 -8.19
C GLN A 3 31.14 67.23 -9.53
N THR A 4 31.40 67.89 -10.66
CA THR A 4 31.21 67.37 -12.01
C THR A 4 32.09 66.15 -12.34
N VAL A 5 33.31 66.06 -11.81
CA VAL A 5 34.19 64.89 -12.02
C VAL A 5 33.72 63.68 -11.19
N ARG A 6 33.15 63.93 -10.01
CA ARG A 6 32.58 62.88 -9.15
C ARG A 6 31.26 62.35 -9.70
N MET A 7 30.42 63.22 -10.25
CA MET A 7 29.15 62.84 -10.87
C MET A 7 29.37 62.10 -12.20
N ALA A 8 30.39 62.48 -12.97
CA ALA A 8 30.80 61.76 -14.18
C ALA A 8 31.39 60.37 -13.88
N SER A 9 32.15 60.23 -12.78
CA SER A 9 32.64 58.93 -12.29
C SER A 9 31.47 58.01 -11.91
N LEU A 10 30.53 58.50 -11.10
CA LEU A 10 29.34 57.75 -10.69
C LEU A 10 28.49 57.32 -11.88
N LEU A 11 28.21 58.24 -12.83
CA LEU A 11 27.46 57.90 -14.05
C LEU A 11 28.18 56.83 -14.87
N ARG A 12 29.51 56.91 -14.99
CA ARG A 12 30.33 55.95 -15.74
C ARG A 12 30.29 54.55 -15.12
N TRP A 13 30.32 54.46 -13.79
CA TRP A 13 30.20 53.17 -13.08
C TRP A 13 28.78 52.58 -13.18
N THR A 14 27.73 53.39 -13.08
CA THR A 14 26.36 52.90 -13.29
C THR A 14 26.10 52.43 -14.72
N VAL A 15 26.66 53.12 -15.73
CA VAL A 15 26.53 52.70 -17.13
C VAL A 15 27.29 51.41 -17.39
N VAL A 16 28.49 51.24 -16.81
CA VAL A 16 29.25 49.98 -16.92
C VAL A 16 28.51 48.83 -16.24
N ALA A 17 27.97 49.03 -15.03
CA ALA A 17 27.19 48.01 -14.32
C ALA A 17 25.92 47.60 -15.10
N MET A 18 25.18 48.55 -15.67
CA MET A 18 24.02 48.26 -16.52
C MET A 18 24.42 47.49 -17.79
N HIS A 19 25.53 47.85 -18.42
CA HIS A 19 26.00 47.15 -19.63
C HIS A 19 26.46 45.72 -19.32
N THR A 20 27.15 45.51 -18.19
CA THR A 20 27.59 44.17 -17.78
C THR A 20 26.39 43.28 -17.41
N ALA A 21 25.39 43.82 -16.71
CA ALA A 21 24.16 43.09 -16.42
C ALA A 21 23.38 42.71 -17.69
N LEU A 22 23.31 43.62 -18.67
CA LEU A 22 22.63 43.36 -19.95
C LEU A 22 23.35 42.29 -20.78
N VAL A 23 24.69 42.35 -20.86
CA VAL A 23 25.50 41.37 -21.61
C VAL A 23 25.43 39.98 -20.98
N VAL A 24 25.43 39.88 -19.65
CA VAL A 24 25.29 38.61 -18.95
C VAL A 24 23.89 38.01 -19.15
N SER A 25 22.83 38.84 -19.06
CA SER A 25 21.44 38.39 -19.28
C SER A 25 21.20 37.85 -20.71
N VAL A 26 21.80 38.50 -21.72
CA VAL A 26 21.72 38.05 -23.13
C VAL A 26 22.51 36.75 -23.35
N TYR A 27 23.65 36.57 -22.68
CA TYR A 27 24.48 35.37 -22.81
C TYR A 27 23.84 34.16 -22.10
N SER A 28 23.26 34.35 -20.91
CA SER A 28 22.57 33.30 -20.14
C SER A 28 21.32 32.78 -20.87
N CYS A 29 20.60 33.64 -21.61
CA CYS A 29 19.44 33.22 -22.41
C CYS A 29 19.81 32.37 -23.65
N GLN A 30 21.05 32.44 -24.15
CA GLN A 30 21.49 31.68 -25.33
C GLN A 30 22.06 30.30 -24.99
N VAL A 31 22.42 30.02 -23.73
CA VAL A 31 23.19 28.82 -23.35
C VAL A 31 22.31 27.66 -22.82
N LEU A 32 21.01 27.85 -22.57
CA LEU A 32 20.16 26.81 -21.97
C LEU A 32 18.82 26.62 -22.71
N PRO A 33 18.79 25.80 -23.78
CA PRO A 33 17.56 25.53 -24.54
C PRO A 33 16.48 24.79 -23.72
N ASN A 34 16.88 24.01 -22.70
CA ASN A 34 16.02 23.04 -22.02
C ASN A 34 15.64 23.39 -20.56
N ALA A 35 15.99 24.58 -20.05
CA ALA A 35 15.61 24.97 -18.68
C ALA A 35 14.11 25.30 -18.58
N THR A 36 13.46 24.83 -17.51
CA THR A 36 12.03 25.08 -17.22
C THR A 36 11.78 26.54 -16.87
N ARG A 37 10.51 26.98 -16.96
CA ARG A 37 10.13 28.38 -16.69
C ARG A 37 10.47 28.83 -15.26
N SER A 38 10.31 27.94 -14.28
CA SER A 38 10.66 28.16 -12.87
C SER A 38 12.16 28.44 -12.68
N GLU A 39 13.01 27.63 -13.32
CA GLU A 39 14.47 27.77 -13.21
C GLU A 39 14.96 29.07 -13.86
N ARG A 40 14.36 29.48 -14.98
CA ARG A 40 14.67 30.77 -15.63
C ARG A 40 14.28 31.95 -14.76
N GLU A 41 13.14 31.88 -14.07
CA GLU A 41 12.68 32.94 -13.14
C GLU A 41 13.59 33.02 -11.91
N TRP A 42 14.05 31.89 -11.36
CA TRP A 42 15.00 31.86 -10.24
C TRP A 42 16.39 32.36 -10.60
N ILE A 43 16.92 32.01 -11.77
CA ILE A 43 18.21 32.52 -12.27
C ILE A 43 18.17 34.05 -12.38
N LEU A 44 17.06 34.59 -12.90
CA LEU A 44 16.85 36.04 -13.01
C LEU A 44 16.84 36.74 -11.63
N VAL A 45 16.20 36.13 -10.63
CA VAL A 45 16.14 36.69 -9.27
C VAL A 45 17.51 36.68 -8.60
N VAL A 46 18.28 35.60 -8.74
CA VAL A 46 19.63 35.48 -8.17
C VAL A 46 20.62 36.43 -8.86
N GLU A 47 20.58 36.53 -10.19
CA GLU A 47 21.43 37.46 -10.94
C GLU A 47 21.14 38.93 -10.58
N VAL A 48 19.86 39.30 -10.42
CA VAL A 48 19.46 40.65 -9.98
C VAL A 48 19.93 40.94 -8.55
N LEU A 49 19.82 39.99 -7.63
CA LEU A 49 20.27 40.15 -6.25
C LEU A 49 21.80 40.27 -6.15
N VAL A 50 22.56 39.56 -6.98
CA VAL A 50 24.02 39.62 -7.00
C VAL A 50 24.53 40.89 -7.70
N ALA A 51 23.84 41.36 -8.74
CA ALA A 51 24.14 42.64 -9.38
C ALA A 51 23.89 43.83 -8.43
N LEU A 52 22.89 43.73 -7.54
CA LEU A 52 22.63 44.72 -6.48
C LEU A 52 23.69 44.71 -5.36
N ALA A 53 24.51 43.65 -5.26
CA ALA A 53 25.56 43.50 -4.26
C ALA A 53 26.97 43.93 -4.74
N ASP A 54 27.11 44.35 -6.00
CA ASP A 54 28.34 44.91 -6.61
C ASP A 54 29.62 44.05 -6.39
N LEU A 55 29.47 42.73 -6.54
CA LEU A 55 30.58 41.76 -6.43
C LEU A 55 31.46 41.76 -7.70
N PRO A 56 32.80 41.58 -7.57
CA PRO A 56 33.68 41.51 -8.73
C PRO A 56 33.34 40.32 -9.64
N ALA A 57 33.30 40.55 -10.96
CA ALA A 57 32.93 39.55 -11.98
C ALA A 57 33.76 38.25 -11.94
N THR A 58 34.97 38.29 -11.37
CA THR A 58 35.84 37.12 -11.20
C THR A 58 35.37 36.15 -10.10
N LEU A 59 34.61 36.62 -9.11
CA LEU A 59 33.95 35.77 -8.12
C LEU A 59 32.69 35.10 -8.70
N LEU A 60 31.96 35.83 -9.56
CA LEU A 60 30.75 35.34 -10.23
C LEU A 60 31.04 34.12 -11.12
N ALA A 61 32.12 34.19 -11.91
CA ALA A 61 32.51 33.11 -12.83
C ALA A 61 32.99 31.83 -12.13
N ARG A 62 33.53 31.92 -10.91
CA ARG A 62 33.90 30.75 -10.10
C ARG A 62 32.69 30.13 -9.39
N PHE A 63 31.67 30.93 -9.09
CA PHE A 63 30.46 30.48 -8.41
C PHE A 63 29.51 29.73 -9.34
N THR A 64 29.32 30.23 -10.56
CA THR A 64 28.51 29.55 -11.60
C THR A 64 29.16 28.26 -12.09
N ALA A 65 30.50 28.15 -12.06
CA ALA A 65 31.19 26.92 -12.39
C ALA A 65 31.20 25.88 -11.25
N GLY A 66 31.17 26.30 -9.98
CA GLY A 66 31.26 25.40 -8.82
C GLY A 66 29.94 24.82 -8.33
N VAL A 67 28.86 25.61 -8.36
CA VAL A 67 27.53 25.19 -7.88
C VAL A 67 26.84 24.20 -8.82
N PHE A 68 27.16 24.23 -10.11
CA PHE A 68 26.56 23.32 -11.11
C PHE A 68 27.30 21.97 -11.27
N LEU A 69 28.45 21.78 -10.60
CA LEU A 69 29.23 20.53 -10.68
C LEU A 69 29.14 19.66 -9.42
N THR A 70 28.46 20.09 -8.36
CA THR A 70 28.28 19.28 -7.14
C THR A 70 26.87 19.42 -6.57
N ASN A 71 26.22 18.28 -6.28
CA ASN A 71 24.91 18.18 -5.64
C ASN A 71 24.96 18.76 -4.21
N TYR A 72 24.78 20.07 -4.06
CA TYR A 72 24.57 20.70 -2.75
C TYR A 72 23.08 20.98 -2.52
N PRO A 73 22.52 20.63 -1.33
CA PRO A 73 21.11 20.83 -1.05
C PRO A 73 20.76 22.33 -0.97
N ILE A 74 19.56 22.69 -1.44
CA ILE A 74 18.98 24.04 -1.58
C ILE A 74 19.12 24.89 -0.30
N ILE A 75 19.14 24.24 0.87
CA ILE A 75 19.28 24.89 2.18
C ILE A 75 20.65 25.57 2.34
N GLU A 76 21.73 24.97 1.85
CA GLU A 76 23.08 25.55 1.99
C GLU A 76 23.28 26.76 1.08
N ALA A 77 22.70 26.76 -0.12
CA ALA A 77 22.73 27.92 -1.02
C ALA A 77 22.03 29.14 -0.40
N ALA A 78 20.91 28.93 0.31
CA ALA A 78 20.18 30.00 0.99
C ALA A 78 21.00 30.62 2.15
N TRP A 79 21.74 29.80 2.90
CA TRP A 79 22.64 30.27 3.95
C TRP A 79 23.80 31.11 3.39
N VAL A 80 24.40 30.67 2.29
CA VAL A 80 25.51 31.41 1.65
C VAL A 80 25.04 32.76 1.10
N VAL A 81 23.88 32.82 0.44
CA VAL A 81 23.29 34.09 -0.02
C VAL A 81 23.00 35.03 1.15
N THR A 82 22.46 34.50 2.26
CA THR A 82 22.18 35.29 3.47
C THR A 82 23.47 35.86 4.07
N ILE A 83 24.54 35.07 4.15
CA ILE A 83 25.86 35.51 4.64
C ILE A 83 26.44 36.61 3.75
N LEU A 84 26.33 36.47 2.43
CA LEU A 84 26.84 37.47 1.48
C LEU A 84 26.11 38.81 1.59
N VAL A 85 24.77 38.79 1.77
CA VAL A 85 23.98 40.01 2.00
C VAL A 85 24.36 40.68 3.32
N LEU A 86 24.56 39.90 4.38
CA LEU A 86 25.01 40.43 5.69
C LEU A 86 26.42 41.04 5.62
N LEU A 87 27.35 40.40 4.91
CA LEU A 87 28.70 40.90 4.70
C LEU A 87 28.72 42.18 3.85
N GLY A 88 27.91 42.23 2.78
CA GLY A 88 27.74 43.44 1.96
C GLY A 88 27.14 44.61 2.76
N GLY A 89 26.15 44.34 3.60
CA GLY A 89 25.58 45.32 4.53
C GLY A 89 26.58 45.83 5.56
N LEU A 90 27.40 44.94 6.12
CA LEU A 90 28.46 45.29 7.07
C LEU A 90 29.56 46.15 6.43
N GLN A 91 29.95 45.82 5.19
CA GLN A 91 30.93 46.60 4.44
C GLN A 91 30.44 48.04 4.19
N TRP A 92 29.18 48.22 3.81
CA TRP A 92 28.58 49.55 3.65
C TRP A 92 28.48 50.32 4.97
N TYR A 93 28.16 49.66 6.08
CA TYR A 93 28.16 50.29 7.41
C TYR A 93 29.54 50.80 7.82
N LEU A 94 30.58 50.00 7.59
CA LEU A 94 31.96 50.38 7.91
C LEU A 94 32.44 51.53 7.01
N ILE A 95 32.14 51.50 5.71
CA ILE A 95 32.46 52.58 4.77
C ILE A 95 31.72 53.87 5.15
N ALA A 96 30.44 53.80 5.48
CA ALA A 96 29.65 54.96 5.92
C ALA A 96 30.17 55.53 7.25
N GLY A 97 30.59 54.66 8.19
CA GLY A 97 31.20 55.07 9.46
C GLY A 97 32.57 55.73 9.29
N LEU A 98 33.40 55.23 8.37
CA LEU A 98 34.69 55.82 7.99
C LEU A 98 34.50 57.18 7.30
N LEU A 99 33.55 57.28 6.37
CA LEU A 99 33.22 58.53 5.70
C LEU A 99 32.67 59.56 6.69
N ALA A 100 31.79 59.18 7.61
CA ALA A 100 31.26 60.06 8.65
C ALA A 100 32.36 60.59 9.60
N ARG A 101 33.37 59.76 9.93
CA ARG A 101 34.55 60.17 10.72
C ARG A 101 35.49 61.09 9.95
N MET A 102 35.56 60.98 8.62
CA MET A 102 36.39 61.86 7.79
C MET A 102 35.71 63.20 7.47
N THR A 103 34.37 63.30 7.53
CA THR A 103 33.64 64.51 7.13
C THR A 103 33.10 65.36 8.27
N CYS A 104 33.09 64.90 9.53
CA CYS A 104 32.58 65.68 10.66
C CYS A 104 33.45 65.59 11.91
N GLY A 105 34.05 66.72 12.31
CA GLY A 105 34.42 66.96 13.70
C GLY A 105 33.15 66.95 14.57
N PHE A 106 33.31 66.47 15.81
CA PHE A 106 32.32 66.37 16.88
C PHE A 106 31.15 67.37 16.76
N HIS A 107 29.94 66.89 16.48
CA HIS A 107 28.74 66.92 17.34
C HIS A 107 27.45 66.73 16.50
N ARG A 108 26.59 65.79 16.94
CA ARG A 108 25.14 65.68 16.66
C ARG A 108 24.69 65.71 15.19
N SER A 109 24.30 64.54 14.68
CA SER A 109 23.01 64.23 14.03
C SER A 109 23.14 63.00 13.13
N VAL A 110 22.89 61.79 13.65
CA VAL A 110 22.68 60.61 12.82
C VAL A 110 21.27 60.09 13.08
N PRO A 111 20.25 60.48 12.27
CA PRO A 111 18.97 59.79 12.30
C PRO A 111 18.63 59.07 10.99
N VAL A 112 19.36 59.26 9.88
CA VAL A 112 18.92 58.75 8.57
C VAL A 112 19.57 57.41 8.19
N VAL A 113 20.80 57.14 8.64
CA VAL A 113 21.51 55.88 8.32
C VAL A 113 21.02 54.73 9.21
N SER A 114 20.57 55.00 10.43
CA SER A 114 20.03 53.98 11.36
C SER A 114 18.66 53.43 10.90
N VAL A 115 17.84 54.25 10.23
CA VAL A 115 16.50 53.82 9.77
C VAL A 115 16.61 52.84 8.60
N ARG A 116 17.56 53.04 7.68
CA ARG A 116 17.79 52.11 6.55
C ARG A 116 18.43 50.79 7.01
N PHE A 117 19.30 50.84 8.03
CA PHE A 117 19.86 49.63 8.62
C PHE A 117 18.81 48.85 9.43
N GLY A 118 17.95 49.55 10.18
CA GLY A 118 16.81 48.95 10.85
C GLY A 118 15.85 48.28 9.87
N PHE A 119 15.58 48.93 8.72
CA PHE A 119 14.70 48.35 7.69
C PHE A 119 15.31 47.10 7.04
N ALA A 120 16.59 47.12 6.65
CA ALA A 120 17.25 45.95 6.08
C ALA A 120 17.36 44.80 7.09
N PHE A 121 17.65 45.09 8.36
CA PHE A 121 17.70 44.09 9.43
C PHE A 121 16.32 43.49 9.73
N VAL A 122 15.26 44.31 9.72
CA VAL A 122 13.87 43.84 9.89
C VAL A 122 13.42 43.00 8.69
N VAL A 123 13.77 43.37 7.46
CA VAL A 123 13.47 42.56 6.27
C VAL A 123 14.24 41.23 6.29
N SER A 124 15.51 41.23 6.71
CA SER A 124 16.26 39.98 6.92
C SER A 124 15.68 39.15 8.06
N LEU A 125 15.23 39.74 9.17
CA LEU A 125 14.53 39.04 10.25
C LEU A 125 13.16 38.50 9.82
N LEU A 126 12.45 39.19 8.94
CA LEU A 126 11.19 38.74 8.34
C LEU A 126 11.41 37.64 7.30
N LEU A 127 12.54 37.65 6.59
CA LEU A 127 12.93 36.56 5.69
C LEU A 127 13.44 35.34 6.45
N VAL A 128 14.24 35.52 7.51
CA VAL A 128 14.70 34.43 8.38
C VAL A 128 13.56 33.91 9.25
N GLY A 129 12.68 34.78 9.75
CA GLY A 129 11.46 34.43 10.46
C GLY A 129 10.42 33.80 9.53
N GLY A 130 10.26 34.30 8.29
CA GLY A 130 9.42 33.70 7.25
C GLY A 130 9.93 32.31 6.85
N CYS A 131 11.22 32.16 6.62
CA CYS A 131 11.89 30.86 6.40
C CYS A 131 11.96 30.00 7.67
N GLY A 132 11.75 30.57 8.86
CA GLY A 132 11.61 29.87 10.14
C GLY A 132 10.16 29.54 10.51
N ILE A 133 9.18 30.10 9.79
CA ILE A 133 7.74 29.77 9.87
C ILE A 133 7.36 28.72 8.79
N ILE A 134 8.09 28.65 7.68
CA ILE A 134 7.93 27.58 6.67
C ILE A 134 8.15 26.15 7.24
N PRO A 135 9.05 25.88 8.21
CA PRO A 135 9.16 24.59 8.89
C PRO A 135 8.02 24.34 9.89
N TRP A 136 7.21 25.36 10.22
CA TRP A 136 6.05 25.25 11.12
C TRP A 136 4.71 25.17 10.38
N LYS A 137 4.68 25.41 9.06
CA LYS A 137 3.52 25.12 8.22
C LYS A 137 3.01 23.66 8.35
N PRO A 138 3.87 22.62 8.44
CA PRO A 138 3.40 21.26 8.74
C PRO A 138 2.92 21.08 10.18
N HIS A 139 3.24 21.99 11.10
CA HIS A 139 2.74 21.93 12.48
C HIS A 139 1.34 22.52 12.63
N LEU A 140 1.00 23.55 11.83
CA LEU A 140 -0.36 24.09 11.72
C LEU A 140 -1.25 23.27 10.79
N ALA A 141 -0.70 22.66 9.73
CA ALA A 141 -1.42 21.69 8.90
C ALA A 141 -1.79 20.41 9.68
N ARG A 142 -0.95 19.99 10.65
CA ARG A 142 -1.26 18.91 11.62
C ARG A 142 -2.53 19.16 12.46
N VAL A 143 -2.94 20.43 12.63
CA VAL A 143 -4.17 20.79 13.38
C VAL A 143 -5.40 20.80 12.46
N PHE A 144 -5.21 20.89 11.14
CA PHE A 144 -6.28 21.09 10.15
C PHE A 144 -6.32 20.05 9.02
N HIS A 145 -5.60 18.94 9.12
CA HIS A 145 -5.94 17.78 8.29
C HIS A 145 -7.39 17.37 8.62
N PRO A 146 -8.23 17.18 7.60
CA PRO A 146 -9.54 16.59 7.83
C PRO A 146 -9.27 15.21 8.42
N ARG A 147 -9.43 15.09 9.74
CA ARG A 147 -9.73 13.81 10.37
C ARG A 147 -10.74 13.13 9.46
N ILE A 148 -10.48 11.89 9.06
CA ILE A 148 -11.53 11.00 8.54
C ILE A 148 -12.72 11.22 9.49
N LYS A 149 -13.77 11.87 8.99
CA LYS A 149 -14.89 12.29 9.81
C LYS A 149 -15.73 11.05 10.09
N GLY A 150 -15.42 10.36 11.18
CA GLY A 150 -16.22 9.27 11.71
C GLY A 150 -15.39 8.20 12.41
N PRO A 151 -15.99 7.44 13.36
CA PRO A 151 -15.43 6.15 13.76
C PRO A 151 -15.32 5.23 12.53
N TYR A 152 -14.34 4.32 12.52
CA TYR A 152 -14.29 3.27 11.49
C TYR A 152 -15.58 2.45 11.56
N GLU A 153 -16.24 2.31 10.40
CA GLU A 153 -17.39 1.46 10.20
C GLU A 153 -16.97 0.32 9.26
N PRO A 154 -17.13 -0.96 9.65
CA PRO A 154 -16.84 -2.07 8.75
C PRO A 154 -17.82 -2.05 7.57
N PRO A 155 -17.43 -2.61 6.40
CA PRO A 155 -18.32 -2.66 5.25
C PRO A 155 -19.60 -3.45 5.56
N PRO A 156 -20.73 -3.13 4.89
CA PRO A 156 -21.97 -3.87 5.06
C PRO A 156 -21.79 -5.36 4.86
N ILE A 157 -22.48 -6.17 5.67
CA ILE A 157 -22.41 -7.62 5.57
C ILE A 157 -23.15 -8.05 4.30
N ALA A 158 -22.44 -8.68 3.37
CA ALA A 158 -22.99 -9.17 2.11
C ALA A 158 -23.90 -10.39 2.31
N PHE A 159 -23.51 -11.29 3.22
CA PHE A 159 -24.25 -12.53 3.48
C PHE A 159 -23.92 -13.13 4.85
N ILE A 160 -24.94 -13.63 5.56
CA ILE A 160 -24.80 -14.55 6.71
C ILE A 160 -25.84 -15.64 6.54
N GLY A 161 -25.42 -16.89 6.46
CA GLY A 161 -26.37 -18.00 6.39
C GLY A 161 -25.78 -19.33 5.94
N GLU A 162 -26.68 -20.22 5.55
CA GLU A 162 -26.33 -21.53 5.01
C GLU A 162 -25.98 -21.42 3.53
N SER A 163 -25.01 -22.20 3.07
CA SER A 163 -24.57 -22.20 1.67
C SER A 163 -25.69 -22.60 0.70
N THR A 164 -26.72 -23.28 1.18
CA THR A 164 -27.91 -23.63 0.39
C THR A 164 -28.77 -22.42 0.01
N ASP A 165 -28.59 -21.29 0.69
CA ASP A 165 -29.26 -20.02 0.38
C ASP A 165 -28.50 -19.21 -0.69
N LEU A 166 -27.25 -19.59 -1.00
CA LEU A 166 -26.44 -19.00 -2.06
C LEU A 166 -26.89 -19.56 -3.41
N ARG A 167 -26.98 -18.68 -4.42
CA ARG A 167 -27.40 -19.02 -5.78
C ARG A 167 -26.25 -18.97 -6.77
N GLN A 168 -25.23 -18.19 -6.48
CA GLN A 168 -24.11 -17.93 -7.38
C GLN A 168 -22.75 -18.13 -6.68
N SER A 169 -22.71 -18.90 -5.59
CA SER A 169 -21.51 -19.18 -4.82
C SER A 169 -21.54 -20.61 -4.30
N VAL A 170 -20.39 -21.28 -4.33
CA VAL A 170 -20.23 -22.64 -3.85
C VAL A 170 -19.00 -22.74 -2.95
N VAL A 171 -19.12 -23.53 -1.87
CA VAL A 171 -17.99 -23.95 -1.04
C VAL A 171 -17.58 -25.35 -1.50
N VAL A 172 -16.28 -25.56 -1.72
CA VAL A 172 -15.75 -26.83 -2.23
C VAL A 172 -14.81 -27.49 -1.23
N PRO A 173 -14.80 -28.84 -1.13
CA PRO A 173 -14.00 -29.56 -0.15
C PRO A 173 -12.50 -29.54 -0.48
N THR A 174 -12.15 -29.43 -1.77
CA THR A 174 -10.77 -29.50 -2.27
C THR A 174 -10.51 -28.50 -3.39
N LEU A 175 -9.26 -28.02 -3.49
CA LEU A 175 -8.82 -27.05 -4.51
C LEU A 175 -8.95 -27.57 -5.95
N ASP A 176 -8.88 -28.88 -6.15
CA ASP A 176 -9.02 -29.55 -7.45
C ASP A 176 -10.48 -29.86 -7.79
N THR A 177 -11.45 -29.32 -7.03
CA THR A 177 -12.86 -29.39 -7.42
C THR A 177 -13.09 -28.57 -8.69
N PRO A 178 -13.74 -29.15 -9.73
CA PRO A 178 -14.11 -28.40 -10.92
C PRO A 178 -14.92 -27.17 -10.54
N MET A 179 -14.50 -26.00 -11.01
CA MET A 179 -15.21 -24.74 -10.76
C MET A 179 -16.47 -24.69 -11.62
N PRO A 180 -17.66 -24.57 -11.03
CA PRO A 180 -18.87 -24.32 -11.79
C PRO A 180 -18.77 -22.98 -12.52
N LYS A 181 -19.37 -22.91 -13.71
CA LYS A 181 -19.43 -21.67 -14.47
C LYS A 181 -20.30 -20.63 -13.75
N ASP A 182 -19.93 -19.36 -13.88
CA ASP A 182 -20.71 -18.20 -13.40
C ASP A 182 -20.90 -18.19 -11.85
N MET A 183 -20.04 -18.88 -11.10
CA MET A 183 -20.10 -19.01 -9.64
C MET A 183 -18.83 -18.53 -8.95
N ASN A 184 -19.00 -17.91 -7.78
CA ASN A 184 -17.92 -17.77 -6.82
C ASN A 184 -17.57 -19.17 -6.27
N VAL A 185 -16.29 -19.46 -6.10
CA VAL A 185 -15.82 -20.76 -5.58
C VAL A 185 -14.93 -20.52 -4.38
N ILE A 186 -15.30 -21.07 -3.23
CA ILE A 186 -14.62 -20.88 -1.95
C ILE A 186 -14.02 -22.20 -1.50
N TRP A 187 -12.72 -22.21 -1.24
CA TRP A 187 -12.04 -23.29 -0.54
C TRP A 187 -11.36 -22.78 0.72
N CYS A 188 -11.57 -23.48 1.83
CA CYS A 188 -10.90 -23.20 3.11
C CYS A 188 -10.29 -24.47 3.69
N GLY A 189 -9.05 -24.38 4.17
CA GLY A 189 -8.26 -25.54 4.61
C GLY A 189 -8.74 -26.21 5.90
N THR A 190 -9.68 -25.62 6.67
CA THR A 190 -10.11 -26.22 7.95
C THR A 190 -10.76 -27.59 7.77
N PHE A 191 -11.56 -27.79 6.72
CA PHE A 191 -12.14 -29.10 6.44
C PHE A 191 -11.05 -30.16 6.17
N GLN A 192 -10.01 -29.79 5.41
CA GLN A 192 -8.85 -30.65 5.17
C GLN A 192 -8.10 -31.00 6.46
N LEU A 193 -7.95 -30.08 7.42
CA LEU A 193 -7.31 -30.36 8.71
C LEU A 193 -8.10 -31.39 9.51
N ALA A 194 -9.42 -31.23 9.60
CA ALA A 194 -10.28 -32.19 10.29
C ALA A 194 -10.20 -33.57 9.63
N TRP A 195 -10.22 -33.62 8.30
CA TRP A 195 -10.05 -34.85 7.53
C TRP A 195 -8.70 -35.54 7.79
N ASN A 196 -7.61 -34.77 7.82
CA ASN A 196 -6.27 -35.27 8.15
C ASN A 196 -6.22 -35.86 9.56
N ARG A 197 -6.90 -35.23 10.53
CA ARG A 197 -6.99 -35.71 11.91
C ARG A 197 -7.81 -36.98 12.03
N LEU A 198 -8.94 -37.08 11.34
CA LEU A 198 -9.71 -38.31 11.24
C LEU A 198 -8.84 -39.47 10.70
N ALA A 199 -8.12 -39.23 9.61
CA ALA A 199 -7.23 -40.20 9.00
C ALA A 199 -6.15 -40.70 9.97
N LYS A 200 -5.47 -39.76 10.62
CA LYS A 200 -4.28 -40.03 11.43
C LYS A 200 -4.62 -40.58 12.82
N ASP A 201 -5.53 -39.91 13.53
CA ASP A 201 -5.73 -40.10 14.95
C ASP A 201 -6.81 -41.18 15.25
N ILE A 202 -7.68 -41.48 14.27
CA ILE A 202 -8.77 -42.47 14.41
C ILE A 202 -8.59 -43.67 13.49
N LEU A 203 -8.51 -43.45 12.18
CA LEU A 203 -8.51 -44.56 11.21
C LEU A 203 -7.14 -45.21 11.04
N GLY A 204 -6.06 -44.50 11.35
CA GLY A 204 -4.67 -44.91 11.13
C GLY A 204 -4.26 -45.04 9.65
N GLN A 205 -5.14 -44.64 8.73
CA GLN A 205 -4.96 -44.71 7.29
C GLN A 205 -5.94 -43.73 6.60
N PRO A 206 -5.77 -43.42 5.30
CA PRO A 206 -6.66 -42.51 4.60
C PRO A 206 -8.14 -42.98 4.64
N PRO A 207 -9.11 -42.11 4.99
CA PRO A 207 -10.52 -42.47 4.99
C PRO A 207 -11.00 -42.88 3.60
N ASP A 208 -11.72 -43.99 3.53
CA ASP A 208 -12.35 -44.46 2.31
C ASP A 208 -13.85 -44.53 2.55
N VAL A 209 -14.64 -43.81 1.76
CA VAL A 209 -16.06 -43.56 2.03
C VAL A 209 -16.88 -44.03 0.84
N LYS A 210 -17.74 -45.02 1.10
CA LYS A 210 -18.64 -45.60 0.09
C LYS A 210 -19.54 -44.52 -0.51
N GLY A 211 -19.62 -44.47 -1.85
CA GLY A 211 -20.44 -43.50 -2.58
C GLY A 211 -19.87 -42.08 -2.61
N ALA A 212 -18.73 -41.82 -1.97
CA ALA A 212 -18.02 -40.55 -1.99
C ALA A 212 -16.52 -40.73 -2.29
N GLU A 213 -16.15 -41.83 -2.95
CA GLU A 213 -14.76 -42.25 -3.18
C GLU A 213 -13.97 -41.17 -3.92
N ALA A 214 -14.60 -40.47 -4.86
CA ALA A 214 -13.96 -39.39 -5.61
C ALA A 214 -13.61 -38.17 -4.74
N VAL A 215 -14.45 -37.82 -3.77
CA VAL A 215 -14.18 -36.69 -2.85
C VAL A 215 -13.17 -37.12 -1.79
N ALA A 216 -13.36 -38.31 -1.20
CA ALA A 216 -12.43 -38.88 -0.23
C ALA A 216 -11.01 -39.02 -0.82
N SER A 217 -10.90 -39.51 -2.05
CA SER A 217 -9.61 -39.64 -2.75
C SER A 217 -8.90 -38.29 -2.92
N ARG A 218 -9.63 -37.22 -3.27
CA ARG A 218 -9.05 -35.88 -3.41
C ARG A 218 -8.59 -35.31 -2.07
N LEU A 219 -9.41 -35.45 -1.02
CA LEU A 219 -9.04 -35.07 0.34
C LEU A 219 -7.81 -35.86 0.85
N ASN A 220 -7.69 -37.13 0.48
CA ASN A 220 -6.54 -37.98 0.85
C ASN A 220 -5.24 -37.62 0.11
N GLN A 221 -5.35 -37.03 -1.09
CA GLN A 221 -4.20 -36.62 -1.90
C GLN A 221 -3.72 -35.20 -1.59
N ALA A 222 -4.58 -34.38 -0.99
CA ALA A 222 -4.26 -33.02 -0.63
C ALA A 222 -3.08 -32.96 0.35
N LYS A 223 -2.13 -32.07 0.07
CA LYS A 223 -0.89 -31.92 0.84
C LYS A 223 -0.93 -30.78 1.85
N PHE A 224 -2.06 -30.08 1.95
CA PHE A 224 -2.24 -28.99 2.90
C PHE A 224 -2.23 -29.54 4.33
N GLY A 225 -1.49 -28.88 5.22
CA GLY A 225 -1.35 -29.31 6.59
C GLY A 225 -0.97 -28.20 7.55
N GLU A 226 -0.64 -28.59 8.77
CA GLU A 226 -0.35 -27.71 9.90
C GLU A 226 0.87 -26.81 9.65
N ASP A 227 1.84 -27.30 8.88
CA ASP A 227 3.03 -26.55 8.47
C ASP A 227 2.70 -25.38 7.54
N ASP A 228 1.52 -25.35 6.92
CA ASP A 228 1.05 -24.24 6.07
C ASP A 228 0.35 -23.13 6.89
N LEU A 229 0.20 -23.31 8.21
CA LEU A 229 -0.53 -22.39 9.09
C LEU A 229 0.37 -21.62 10.05
N PRO A 230 -0.02 -20.40 10.47
CA PRO A 230 0.67 -19.70 11.55
C PRO A 230 0.60 -20.48 12.87
N LEU A 231 1.65 -20.32 13.69
CA LEU A 231 1.65 -20.91 15.02
C LEU A 231 0.56 -20.27 15.88
N GLY A 232 -0.21 -21.11 16.57
CA GLY A 232 -1.27 -20.66 17.49
C GLY A 232 -2.54 -20.13 16.82
N SER A 233 -2.62 -20.11 15.49
CA SER A 233 -3.81 -19.62 14.77
C SER A 233 -4.89 -20.69 14.57
N TYR A 234 -4.63 -21.95 14.92
CA TYR A 234 -5.54 -23.06 14.62
C TYR A 234 -5.66 -24.07 15.76
N LEU A 235 -6.74 -24.85 15.72
CA LEU A 235 -6.94 -26.07 16.49
C LEU A 235 -7.38 -27.18 15.52
N ALA A 236 -6.78 -28.37 15.63
CA ALA A 236 -7.21 -29.53 14.86
C ALA A 236 -7.09 -30.77 15.74
N LEU A 237 -8.18 -31.49 15.96
CA LEU A 237 -8.27 -32.68 16.82
C LEU A 237 -9.20 -33.72 16.21
N ALA A 238 -8.97 -34.99 16.53
CA ALA A 238 -9.98 -36.03 16.38
C ALA A 238 -9.95 -37.01 17.55
N GLY A 239 -11.11 -37.55 17.93
CA GLY A 239 -11.26 -38.43 19.09
C GLY A 239 -12.64 -39.09 19.14
N PHE A 240 -12.80 -40.08 20.02
CA PHE A 240 -14.11 -40.65 20.35
C PHE A 240 -14.79 -39.85 21.46
N ALA A 241 -16.12 -39.80 21.44
CA ALA A 241 -16.92 -39.16 22.48
C ALA A 241 -16.65 -39.71 23.89
N LYS A 242 -16.55 -41.05 24.03
CA LYS A 242 -16.22 -41.71 25.31
C LYS A 242 -14.87 -41.29 25.90
N ASP A 243 -13.95 -40.81 25.06
CA ASP A 243 -12.61 -40.36 25.48
C ASP A 243 -12.59 -38.86 25.81
N GLY A 244 -13.74 -38.17 25.75
CA GLY A 244 -13.87 -36.77 26.15
C GLY A 244 -13.47 -35.76 25.07
N ILE A 245 -13.52 -36.13 23.78
CA ILE A 245 -13.12 -35.24 22.68
C ILE A 245 -13.92 -33.93 22.63
N ALA A 246 -15.21 -33.95 22.98
CA ALA A 246 -16.05 -32.77 23.00
C ALA A 246 -15.54 -31.76 24.05
N ASP A 247 -15.31 -32.23 25.29
CA ASP A 247 -14.74 -31.43 26.38
C ASP A 247 -13.34 -30.89 26.01
N GLU A 248 -12.53 -31.67 25.31
CA GLU A 248 -11.20 -31.24 24.86
C GLU A 248 -11.29 -30.10 23.83
N VAL A 249 -12.19 -30.22 22.85
CA VAL A 249 -12.44 -29.17 21.85
C VAL A 249 -12.95 -27.90 22.54
N GLU A 250 -13.97 -28.00 23.38
CA GLU A 250 -14.53 -26.85 24.10
C GLU A 250 -13.48 -26.15 24.96
N SER A 251 -12.72 -26.91 25.75
CA SER A 251 -11.66 -26.39 26.62
C SER A 251 -10.55 -25.70 25.83
N LYS A 252 -10.08 -26.30 24.72
CA LYS A 252 -9.03 -25.68 23.89
C LYS A 252 -9.55 -24.47 23.12
N MET A 253 -10.79 -24.48 22.64
CA MET A 253 -11.40 -23.33 21.98
C MET A 253 -11.56 -22.14 22.94
N ALA A 254 -12.03 -22.39 24.16
CA ALA A 254 -12.11 -21.37 25.19
C ALA A 254 -10.73 -20.83 25.58
N ARG A 255 -9.72 -21.70 25.71
CA ARG A 255 -8.37 -21.31 26.12
C ARG A 255 -7.58 -20.58 25.04
N MET A 256 -7.64 -21.05 23.79
CA MET A 256 -6.81 -20.54 22.69
C MET A 256 -7.47 -19.37 21.96
N PHE A 257 -8.80 -19.40 21.78
CA PHE A 257 -9.52 -18.44 20.96
C PHE A 257 -10.59 -17.65 21.72
N GLN A 258 -10.75 -17.92 23.03
CA GLN A 258 -11.76 -17.25 23.86
C GLN A 258 -13.18 -17.41 23.29
N LYS A 259 -13.44 -18.55 22.64
CA LYS A 259 -14.71 -18.85 21.96
C LYS A 259 -15.37 -20.06 22.61
N ALA A 260 -16.66 -19.91 22.92
CA ALA A 260 -17.52 -21.02 23.22
C ALA A 260 -17.90 -21.73 21.90
N VAL A 261 -17.91 -23.05 21.94
CA VAL A 261 -18.37 -23.90 20.83
C VAL A 261 -19.47 -24.78 21.38
N GLU A 262 -20.54 -24.94 20.60
CA GLU A 262 -21.61 -25.87 20.91
C GLU A 262 -21.41 -27.12 20.06
N ILE A 263 -21.23 -28.26 20.73
CA ILE A 263 -21.09 -29.56 20.09
C ILE A 263 -22.41 -30.32 20.30
N ASP A 264 -22.97 -30.84 19.22
CA ASP A 264 -24.21 -31.63 19.28
C ASP A 264 -24.02 -32.84 20.22
N PRO A 265 -25.04 -33.27 20.98
CA PRO A 265 -24.93 -34.46 21.83
C PRO A 265 -24.49 -35.69 21.03
N MET A 266 -23.50 -36.43 21.56
CA MET A 266 -22.88 -37.57 20.89
C MET A 266 -23.07 -38.85 21.69
N ASP A 267 -23.24 -39.98 21.00
CA ASP A 267 -23.17 -41.29 21.64
C ASP A 267 -21.72 -41.64 21.97
N PRO A 268 -21.43 -42.45 23.02
CA PRO A 268 -20.06 -42.71 23.47
C PRO A 268 -19.09 -43.26 22.39
N ASN A 269 -19.61 -43.96 21.38
CA ASN A 269 -18.78 -44.50 20.30
C ASN A 269 -18.68 -43.56 19.09
N ASP A 270 -19.34 -42.41 19.09
CA ASP A 270 -19.25 -41.45 17.99
C ASP A 270 -17.85 -40.84 17.92
N ILE A 271 -17.45 -40.45 16.72
CA ILE A 271 -16.16 -39.81 16.43
C ILE A 271 -16.41 -38.33 16.12
N LEU A 272 -15.61 -37.46 16.72
CA LEU A 272 -15.52 -36.05 16.35
C LEU A 272 -14.16 -35.81 15.70
N ALA A 273 -14.15 -35.28 14.49
CA ALA A 273 -12.99 -34.66 13.87
C ALA A 273 -13.28 -33.16 13.69
N TYR A 274 -12.51 -32.33 14.39
CA TYR A 274 -12.76 -30.90 14.51
C TYR A 274 -11.54 -30.10 14.08
N ALA A 275 -11.77 -29.03 13.33
CA ALA A 275 -10.75 -28.05 13.03
C ALA A 275 -11.30 -26.63 13.04
N TYR A 276 -10.46 -25.72 13.51
CA TYR A 276 -10.73 -24.29 13.61
C TYR A 276 -9.49 -23.51 13.19
N LEU A 277 -9.67 -22.39 12.51
CA LEU A 277 -8.61 -21.48 12.07
C LEU A 277 -9.09 -20.04 12.25
N GLU A 278 -8.25 -19.23 12.88
CA GLU A 278 -8.41 -17.79 13.00
C GLU A 278 -7.11 -17.11 12.59
N ALA A 279 -7.13 -16.45 11.43
CA ALA A 279 -5.98 -15.79 10.85
C ALA A 279 -6.39 -14.40 10.37
N SER A 280 -5.54 -13.40 10.63
CA SER A 280 -5.63 -12.05 10.07
C SER A 280 -4.39 -11.74 9.26
N ALA A 281 -4.53 -10.87 8.26
CA ALA A 281 -3.43 -10.23 7.55
C ALA A 281 -3.64 -8.73 7.70
N ASP A 282 -3.06 -8.15 8.75
CA ASP A 282 -3.22 -6.75 9.06
C ASP A 282 -2.27 -5.90 8.20
N PHE A 283 -2.81 -4.89 7.51
CA PHE A 283 -2.07 -3.87 6.78
C PHE A 283 -1.30 -2.95 7.73
N THR A 284 -0.14 -2.45 7.28
CA THR A 284 0.65 -1.50 8.07
C THR A 284 0.00 -0.12 8.06
N VAL A 285 -0.47 0.29 6.88
CA VAL A 285 -1.20 1.55 6.68
C VAL A 285 -2.58 1.22 6.12
N PRO A 286 -3.67 1.71 6.73
CA PRO A 286 -5.00 1.46 6.20
C PRO A 286 -5.21 2.18 4.87
N PHE A 287 -5.90 1.52 3.94
CA PHE A 287 -6.31 2.13 2.67
C PHE A 287 -7.42 3.17 2.87
N PHE A 288 -7.73 3.92 1.82
CA PHE A 288 -8.92 4.78 1.78
C PHE A 288 -10.17 3.96 1.45
N ASP A 289 -11.31 4.38 1.99
CA ASP A 289 -12.60 3.94 1.46
C ASP A 289 -12.77 4.49 0.03
N GLY A 290 -13.26 3.64 -0.87
CA GLY A 290 -13.60 4.05 -2.23
C GLY A 290 -14.70 5.10 -2.23
N SER A 291 -14.58 6.10 -3.10
CA SER A 291 -15.42 7.31 -3.02
C SER A 291 -16.49 7.45 -4.09
N GLU A 292 -16.44 6.60 -5.10
CA GLU A 292 -17.39 6.55 -6.20
C GLU A 292 -18.11 5.19 -6.27
N ALA A 293 -19.17 5.14 -7.09
CA ALA A 293 -19.88 3.92 -7.40
C ALA A 293 -18.96 2.92 -8.12
N PHE A 294 -18.37 1.99 -7.37
CA PHE A 294 -17.52 0.95 -7.92
C PHE A 294 -18.39 -0.13 -8.56
N ARG A 295 -18.26 -0.33 -9.87
CA ARG A 295 -19.03 -1.33 -10.61
C ARG A 295 -18.19 -2.58 -10.81
N PHE A 296 -18.71 -3.69 -10.31
CA PHE A 296 -18.16 -5.01 -10.56
C PHE A 296 -18.95 -5.68 -11.70
N ARG A 297 -18.24 -6.09 -12.75
CA ARG A 297 -18.79 -6.83 -13.89
C ARG A 297 -18.48 -8.31 -13.75
N ASP A 298 -19.50 -9.15 -13.61
CA ASP A 298 -19.32 -10.59 -13.53
C ASP A 298 -19.00 -11.24 -14.89
N SER A 299 -18.65 -12.53 -14.88
CA SER A 299 -18.30 -13.29 -16.08
C SER A 299 -19.46 -13.41 -17.09
N SER A 300 -20.71 -13.28 -16.63
CA SER A 300 -21.91 -13.23 -17.48
C SER A 300 -22.10 -11.86 -18.15
N GLY A 301 -21.34 -10.85 -17.72
CA GLY A 301 -21.40 -9.48 -18.20
C GLY A 301 -22.36 -8.58 -17.43
N LYS A 302 -22.93 -9.05 -16.33
CA LYS A 302 -23.81 -8.24 -15.48
C LYS A 302 -22.96 -7.34 -14.58
N GLU A 303 -23.30 -6.05 -14.57
CA GLU A 303 -22.70 -5.06 -13.69
C GLU A 303 -23.52 -4.90 -12.41
N VAL A 304 -22.82 -4.85 -11.28
CA VAL A 304 -23.41 -4.62 -9.96
C VAL A 304 -22.56 -3.58 -9.23
N GLU A 305 -23.23 -2.61 -8.61
CA GLU A 305 -22.56 -1.64 -7.75
C GLU A 305 -22.19 -2.28 -6.41
N VAL A 306 -20.94 -2.09 -6.00
CA VAL A 306 -20.37 -2.61 -4.76
C VAL A 306 -19.51 -1.53 -4.11
N THR A 307 -19.19 -1.72 -2.83
CA THR A 307 -18.24 -0.87 -2.11
C THR A 307 -16.81 -1.36 -2.32
N SER A 308 -15.83 -0.46 -2.27
CA SER A 308 -14.42 -0.78 -2.46
C SER A 308 -13.52 0.00 -1.50
N PHE A 309 -12.24 -0.36 -1.48
CA PHE A 309 -11.16 0.38 -0.82
C PHE A 309 -9.93 0.43 -1.73
N GLY A 310 -9.00 1.34 -1.44
CA GLY A 310 -7.71 1.39 -2.12
C GLY A 310 -7.09 2.78 -2.21
N ILE A 311 -6.47 3.07 -3.35
CA ILE A 311 -5.77 4.31 -3.69
C ILE A 311 -6.28 4.80 -5.06
N GLU A 312 -7.21 5.75 -5.08
CA GLU A 312 -7.71 6.47 -6.26
C GLU A 312 -6.82 7.66 -6.67
N GLU A 313 -6.97 8.17 -7.90
CA GLU A 313 -6.19 9.31 -8.46
C GLU A 313 -6.22 10.58 -7.61
N LYS A 314 -7.35 10.83 -6.94
CA LYS A 314 -7.53 12.00 -6.07
C LYS A 314 -6.65 11.98 -4.83
N HIS A 315 -6.11 10.81 -4.46
CA HIS A 315 -5.21 10.69 -3.33
C HIS A 315 -3.85 11.17 -3.79
N GLU A 316 -3.49 12.38 -3.32
CA GLU A 316 -2.22 13.01 -3.65
C GLU A 316 -1.05 12.07 -3.39
N SER A 317 0.04 12.29 -4.12
CA SER A 317 1.29 11.52 -4.00
C SER A 317 1.92 11.49 -2.60
N ALA A 318 1.35 12.20 -1.62
CA ALA A 318 1.80 12.28 -0.23
C ALA A 318 1.57 10.99 0.58
N HIS A 319 1.09 9.89 -0.03
CA HIS A 319 0.85 8.60 0.63
C HIS A 319 1.87 7.52 0.22
N GLU A 320 3.16 7.87 0.21
CA GLU A 320 4.28 6.99 -0.18
C GLU A 320 4.29 5.69 0.65
N GLU A 321 4.21 5.76 1.99
CA GLU A 321 4.15 4.57 2.86
C GLU A 321 3.00 3.60 2.52
N LEU A 322 1.84 4.13 2.09
CA LEU A 322 0.68 3.32 1.69
C LEU A 322 0.90 2.65 0.32
N ARG A 323 1.65 3.28 -0.58
CA ARG A 323 2.01 2.74 -1.90
C ARG A 323 3.14 1.71 -1.78
N ASP A 324 4.13 2.00 -0.94
CA ASP A 324 5.28 1.13 -0.66
C ASP A 324 4.88 -0.19 -0.01
N GLN A 325 3.82 -0.22 0.80
CA GLN A 325 3.36 -1.48 1.36
C GLN A 325 2.76 -2.42 0.30
N VAL A 326 2.28 -1.92 -0.83
CA VAL A 326 1.69 -2.75 -1.89
C VAL A 326 2.80 -3.34 -2.75
N ASP A 327 2.72 -4.63 -3.09
CA ASP A 327 3.67 -5.30 -3.99
C ASP A 327 2.99 -5.77 -5.27
N VAL A 328 3.45 -5.26 -6.41
CA VAL A 328 3.03 -5.69 -7.74
C VAL A 328 3.85 -6.91 -8.12
N LEU A 329 3.32 -8.10 -7.81
CA LEU A 329 3.99 -9.39 -8.03
C LEU A 329 4.01 -9.80 -9.51
N TYR A 330 3.01 -9.39 -10.27
CA TYR A 330 2.89 -9.65 -11.71
C TYR A 330 2.03 -8.59 -12.37
N CYS A 331 2.40 -8.17 -13.58
CA CYS A 331 1.63 -7.25 -14.40
C CYS A 331 1.85 -7.57 -15.88
N ARG A 332 0.76 -7.65 -16.65
CA ARG A 332 0.76 -7.75 -18.11
C ARG A 332 -0.13 -6.65 -18.68
N CYS A 333 0.49 -5.60 -19.20
CA CYS A 333 -0.21 -4.54 -19.91
C CYS A 333 -0.63 -5.01 -21.31
N LEU A 334 -1.70 -4.41 -21.84
CA LEU A 334 -2.04 -4.51 -23.26
C LEU A 334 -0.96 -3.84 -24.12
N GLU A 335 -1.12 -3.91 -25.45
CA GLU A 335 -0.31 -3.11 -26.38
C GLU A 335 -0.27 -1.63 -25.95
N THR A 336 0.83 -0.95 -26.30
CA THR A 336 1.18 0.40 -25.85
C THR A 336 -0.02 1.36 -25.74
N GLY A 337 -0.35 1.81 -24.52
CA GLY A 337 -1.30 2.89 -24.26
C GLY A 337 -2.50 2.54 -23.37
N ALA A 338 -2.67 1.30 -22.92
CA ALA A 338 -3.73 0.96 -21.96
C ALA A 338 -3.37 1.39 -20.52
N GLU A 339 -4.31 2.05 -19.85
CA GLU A 339 -4.18 2.50 -18.46
C GLU A 339 -4.37 1.35 -17.44
N GLN A 340 -5.19 0.35 -17.75
CA GLN A 340 -5.41 -0.84 -16.91
C GLN A 340 -4.72 -2.08 -17.50
N PRO A 341 -3.94 -2.85 -16.71
CA PRO A 341 -3.35 -4.10 -17.17
C PRO A 341 -4.40 -5.18 -17.47
N GLU A 342 -4.12 -6.03 -18.46
CA GLU A 342 -4.98 -7.18 -18.80
C GLU A 342 -4.95 -8.21 -17.66
N GLU A 343 -3.77 -8.46 -17.10
CA GLU A 343 -3.56 -9.38 -15.98
C GLU A 343 -2.63 -8.76 -14.95
N PHE A 344 -2.91 -8.99 -13.67
CA PHE A 344 -2.07 -8.50 -12.59
C PHE A 344 -2.28 -9.28 -11.30
N VAL A 345 -1.24 -9.33 -10.46
CA VAL A 345 -1.24 -9.98 -9.14
C VAL A 345 -0.61 -9.04 -8.14
N ILE A 346 -1.31 -8.77 -7.03
CA ILE A 346 -0.93 -7.78 -6.03
C ILE A 346 -0.91 -8.44 -4.64
N ASP A 347 0.20 -8.32 -3.89
CA ASP A 347 0.19 -8.47 -2.43
C ASP A 347 -0.24 -7.12 -1.83
N LEU A 348 -1.37 -7.11 -1.12
CA LEU A 348 -1.94 -5.86 -0.61
C LEU A 348 -1.11 -5.23 0.51
N CYS A 349 -0.22 -5.99 1.15
CA CYS A 349 0.71 -5.44 2.13
C CYS A 349 1.92 -6.35 2.31
N ARG A 350 3.03 -6.11 1.60
CA ARG A 350 4.30 -6.86 1.71
C ARG A 350 4.87 -6.95 3.13
N CYS A 351 4.44 -6.05 4.01
CA CYS A 351 4.86 -5.99 5.41
C CYS A 351 3.93 -6.74 6.38
N SER A 352 2.75 -7.21 5.93
CA SER A 352 1.81 -7.92 6.79
C SER A 352 2.42 -9.21 7.33
N SER A 353 2.20 -9.54 8.59
CA SER A 353 2.79 -10.75 9.19
C SER A 353 1.87 -11.28 10.30
N PRO A 354 1.74 -12.61 10.46
CA PRO A 354 2.44 -13.68 9.73
C PRO A 354 1.80 -14.06 8.39
N ASN A 355 0.63 -13.49 8.08
CA ASN A 355 -0.13 -13.82 6.87
C ASN A 355 -0.03 -12.71 5.83
N GLN A 356 -0.22 -13.09 4.58
CA GLN A 356 -0.38 -12.19 3.45
C GLN A 356 -1.73 -12.42 2.78
N ILE A 357 -2.21 -11.40 2.08
CA ILE A 357 -3.37 -11.49 1.21
C ILE A 357 -2.99 -11.03 -0.19
N VAL A 358 -3.09 -11.97 -1.13
CA VAL A 358 -2.78 -11.74 -2.54
C VAL A 358 -4.07 -11.74 -3.33
N VAL A 359 -4.23 -10.75 -4.19
CA VAL A 359 -5.37 -10.63 -5.10
C VAL A 359 -4.89 -10.64 -6.54
N ALA A 360 -5.54 -11.44 -7.39
CA ALA A 360 -5.10 -11.70 -8.75
C ALA A 360 -6.23 -11.55 -9.76
N CYS A 361 -6.07 -10.67 -10.74
CA CYS A 361 -6.94 -10.60 -11.91
C CYS A 361 -6.24 -11.35 -13.06
N ILE A 362 -6.54 -12.63 -13.21
CA ILE A 362 -5.98 -13.53 -14.22
C ILE A 362 -7.08 -14.44 -14.80
N PRO A 363 -6.91 -15.03 -15.99
CA PRO A 363 -7.90 -15.95 -16.54
C PRO A 363 -8.08 -17.20 -15.66
N PRO A 364 -9.32 -17.59 -15.31
CA PRO A 364 -9.56 -18.81 -14.53
C PRO A 364 -9.21 -20.06 -15.34
N LYS A 365 -8.81 -21.12 -14.64
CA LYS A 365 -8.63 -22.48 -15.18
C LYS A 365 -9.82 -23.37 -14.81
N ALA A 366 -9.71 -24.69 -14.91
CA ALA A 366 -10.83 -25.59 -14.60
C ALA A 366 -11.04 -25.74 -13.08
N THR A 367 -9.99 -25.54 -12.28
CA THR A 367 -10.01 -25.68 -10.82
C THR A 367 -9.32 -24.51 -10.12
N LEU A 368 -9.54 -24.35 -8.81
CA LEU A 368 -8.79 -23.39 -8.00
C LEU A 368 -7.29 -23.75 -7.97
N ALA A 369 -6.97 -25.05 -7.90
CA ALA A 369 -5.59 -25.53 -7.93
C ALA A 369 -4.85 -25.10 -9.21
N GLU A 370 -5.44 -25.34 -10.38
CA GLU A 370 -4.83 -24.95 -11.66
C GLU A 370 -4.70 -23.44 -11.81
N THR A 371 -5.67 -22.67 -11.30
CA THR A 371 -5.63 -21.20 -11.34
C THR A 371 -4.55 -20.66 -10.40
N LEU A 372 -4.38 -21.29 -9.23
CA LEU A 372 -3.32 -20.97 -8.28
C LEU A 372 -1.93 -21.30 -8.86
N ASP A 373 -1.77 -22.46 -9.48
CA ASP A 373 -0.51 -22.86 -10.12
C ASP A 373 -0.13 -21.90 -11.26
N ASP A 374 -1.11 -21.44 -12.05
CA ASP A 374 -0.90 -20.43 -13.11
C ASP A 374 -0.49 -19.06 -12.53
N MET A 375 -1.12 -18.62 -11.44
CA MET A 375 -0.73 -17.42 -10.71
C MET A 375 0.71 -17.52 -10.20
N GLU A 376 1.05 -18.60 -9.50
CA GLU A 376 2.39 -18.81 -8.92
C GLU A 376 3.46 -18.88 -10.02
N ALA A 377 3.17 -19.54 -11.15
CA ALA A 377 4.07 -19.59 -12.30
C ALA A 377 4.31 -18.21 -12.92
N LYS A 378 3.27 -17.36 -13.01
CA LYS A 378 3.39 -15.96 -13.50
C LYS A 378 4.27 -15.12 -12.58
N VAL A 379 4.04 -15.19 -11.26
CA VAL A 379 4.85 -14.47 -10.27
C VAL A 379 6.31 -14.92 -10.30
N LEU A 380 6.57 -16.23 -10.32
CA LEU A 380 7.92 -16.78 -10.42
C LEU A 380 8.62 -16.42 -11.75
N GLY A 381 7.84 -16.29 -12.83
CA GLY A 381 8.34 -15.86 -14.13
C GLY A 381 8.88 -14.42 -14.13
N CYS A 382 8.19 -13.52 -13.43
CA CYS A 382 8.61 -12.11 -13.25
C CYS A 382 9.85 -11.99 -12.36
N ALA A 383 9.89 -12.71 -11.24
CA ALA A 383 11.02 -12.67 -10.30
C ALA A 383 12.37 -13.14 -10.90
N ARG A 384 12.35 -13.83 -12.05
CA ARG A 384 13.55 -14.35 -12.74
C ARG A 384 14.17 -13.37 -13.74
N GLN A 385 13.60 -12.18 -13.97
CA GLN A 385 14.19 -11.17 -14.86
C GLN A 385 15.26 -10.36 -14.10
N PRO A 386 16.57 -10.60 -14.33
CA PRO A 386 17.64 -10.06 -13.48
C PRO A 386 17.94 -8.57 -13.70
N ASP A 387 17.32 -7.96 -14.72
CA ASP A 387 17.71 -6.65 -15.25
C ASP A 387 16.73 -5.53 -14.86
N ALA A 388 15.67 -5.84 -14.12
CA ALA A 388 14.71 -4.88 -13.61
C ALA A 388 15.03 -4.54 -12.15
N GLU A 389 15.85 -3.50 -11.93
CA GLU A 389 15.74 -2.66 -10.72
C GLU A 389 14.41 -1.88 -10.75
N SER A 390 13.29 -2.53 -11.11
CA SER A 390 11.97 -1.92 -11.01
C SER A 390 11.52 -2.10 -9.58
N ASP A 391 11.38 -1.00 -8.87
CA ASP A 391 10.59 -0.98 -7.65
C ASP A 391 9.23 -1.61 -7.96
N SER A 392 8.92 -2.71 -7.27
CA SER A 392 7.66 -3.44 -7.43
C SER A 392 6.51 -2.75 -6.68
N SER A 393 6.78 -1.61 -6.03
CA SER A 393 5.78 -0.77 -5.39
C SER A 393 4.83 -0.13 -6.42
N LEU A 394 3.71 0.38 -5.92
CA LEU A 394 2.83 1.20 -6.73
C LEU A 394 3.52 2.53 -7.05
N GLY A 395 3.54 2.89 -8.33
CA GLY A 395 3.98 4.19 -8.78
C GLY A 395 3.16 5.33 -8.17
N ILE A 396 3.74 6.52 -8.18
CA ILE A 396 3.15 7.74 -7.59
C ILE A 396 1.76 8.09 -8.15
N ASN A 397 1.47 7.68 -9.38
CA ASN A 397 0.20 7.93 -10.06
C ASN A 397 -0.66 6.66 -10.20
N ASP A 398 -0.21 5.51 -9.71
CA ASP A 398 -0.95 4.25 -9.89
C ASP A 398 -2.22 4.25 -9.05
N VAL A 399 -3.23 3.55 -9.55
CA VAL A 399 -4.53 3.38 -8.89
C VAL A 399 -4.67 1.93 -8.44
N LEU A 400 -5.20 1.73 -7.24
CA LEU A 400 -5.58 0.42 -6.73
C LEU A 400 -7.01 0.49 -6.21
N CYS A 401 -7.90 -0.39 -6.69
CA CYS A 401 -9.27 -0.46 -6.18
C CYS A 401 -9.71 -1.92 -6.01
N VAL A 402 -10.04 -2.30 -4.78
CA VAL A 402 -10.40 -3.67 -4.38
C VAL A 402 -11.81 -3.66 -3.77
N PRO A 403 -12.75 -4.53 -4.23
CA PRO A 403 -14.05 -4.67 -3.59
C PRO A 403 -13.98 -5.07 -2.11
N ASN A 404 -14.87 -4.54 -1.28
CA ASN A 404 -15.02 -5.00 0.11
C ASN A 404 -15.78 -6.33 0.16
N LEU A 405 -15.32 -7.24 1.02
CA LEU A 405 -16.02 -8.49 1.33
C LEU A 405 -16.28 -8.57 2.82
N ASN A 406 -17.50 -8.94 3.21
CA ASN A 406 -17.86 -9.22 4.60
C ASN A 406 -18.99 -10.23 4.65
N TRP A 407 -18.69 -11.48 4.95
CA TRP A 407 -19.68 -12.56 4.92
C TRP A 407 -19.35 -13.72 5.87
N GLU A 408 -20.39 -14.48 6.21
CA GLU A 408 -20.32 -15.76 6.90
C GLU A 408 -21.10 -16.81 6.11
N VAL A 409 -20.43 -17.88 5.69
CA VAL A 409 -21.07 -19.02 5.01
C VAL A 409 -20.89 -20.26 5.86
N ARG A 410 -22.01 -20.93 6.16
CA ARG A 410 -22.04 -22.26 6.77
C ARG A 410 -22.34 -23.28 5.68
N HIS A 411 -21.45 -24.24 5.48
CA HIS A 411 -21.58 -25.24 4.44
C HIS A 411 -21.58 -26.64 5.02
N ARG A 412 -22.46 -27.48 4.47
CA ARG A 412 -22.59 -28.89 4.83
C ARG A 412 -22.22 -29.75 3.63
N PHE A 413 -21.21 -30.59 3.78
CA PHE A 413 -20.73 -31.51 2.74
C PHE A 413 -21.60 -32.78 2.73
N ALA A 414 -22.86 -32.63 2.32
CA ALA A 414 -23.86 -33.72 2.32
C ALA A 414 -23.44 -34.92 1.44
N GLU A 415 -22.55 -34.70 0.48
CA GLU A 415 -21.94 -35.75 -0.33
C GLU A 415 -21.08 -36.72 0.48
N LEU A 416 -20.65 -36.37 1.69
CA LEU A 416 -19.89 -37.24 2.59
C LEU A 416 -20.76 -37.90 3.67
N GLU A 417 -22.00 -37.47 3.83
CA GLU A 417 -22.84 -37.84 4.97
C GLU A 417 -23.89 -38.92 4.67
N GLY A 418 -24.36 -39.61 5.70
CA GLY A 418 -25.49 -40.53 5.63
C GLY A 418 -25.10 -41.99 5.82
N SER A 419 -26.04 -42.81 6.31
CA SER A 419 -25.81 -44.22 6.63
C SER A 419 -25.48 -45.10 5.41
N ASP A 420 -25.76 -44.62 4.21
CA ASP A 420 -25.37 -45.23 2.95
C ASP A 420 -23.88 -45.02 2.61
N LYS A 421 -23.21 -44.07 3.28
CA LYS A 421 -21.80 -43.67 3.09
C LYS A 421 -20.90 -44.14 4.21
N GLN A 422 -20.83 -45.47 4.36
CA GLN A 422 -20.00 -46.11 5.38
C GLN A 422 -18.51 -46.02 5.04
N PHE A 423 -17.67 -46.01 6.08
CA PHE A 423 -16.24 -46.18 5.88
C PHE A 423 -15.93 -47.60 5.36
N LEU A 424 -15.00 -47.70 4.42
CA LEU A 424 -14.49 -48.98 3.91
C LEU A 424 -13.22 -49.43 4.66
N ASN A 425 -12.74 -48.60 5.58
CA ASN A 425 -11.59 -48.88 6.44
C ASN A 425 -11.87 -50.06 7.40
N ALA A 426 -10.90 -50.97 7.53
CA ALA A 426 -11.01 -52.13 8.41
C ALA A 426 -11.29 -51.71 9.87
N GLY A 427 -12.33 -52.30 10.47
CA GLY A 427 -12.76 -52.00 11.84
C GLY A 427 -13.73 -50.80 11.96
N PHE A 428 -14.01 -50.10 10.85
CA PHE A 428 -14.89 -48.92 10.82
C PHE A 428 -16.09 -49.09 9.87
N SER A 429 -16.37 -50.30 9.39
CA SER A 429 -17.44 -50.55 8.40
C SER A 429 -18.86 -50.20 8.87
N ASP A 430 -19.09 -50.12 10.18
CA ASP A 430 -20.38 -49.72 10.76
C ASP A 430 -20.47 -48.21 11.00
N TYR A 431 -19.38 -47.47 10.79
CA TYR A 431 -19.32 -46.02 10.96
C TYR A 431 -19.63 -45.30 9.65
N PHE A 432 -20.31 -44.16 9.77
CA PHE A 432 -20.59 -43.23 8.67
C PHE A 432 -20.56 -41.80 9.21
N ILE A 433 -20.41 -40.82 8.32
CA ILE A 433 -20.38 -39.41 8.73
C ILE A 433 -21.82 -38.94 8.92
N ILE A 434 -22.16 -38.53 10.15
CA ILE A 434 -23.47 -37.97 10.47
C ILE A 434 -23.56 -36.51 9.99
N LYS A 435 -22.48 -35.75 10.21
CA LYS A 435 -22.40 -34.31 9.92
C LYS A 435 -20.98 -33.93 9.52
N ALA A 436 -20.82 -33.33 8.35
CA ALA A 436 -19.59 -32.75 7.81
C ALA A 436 -19.87 -31.28 7.49
N MET A 437 -19.36 -30.37 8.31
CA MET A 437 -19.70 -28.96 8.22
C MET A 437 -18.45 -28.07 8.31
N GLN A 438 -18.48 -26.95 7.59
CA GLN A 438 -17.48 -25.89 7.66
C GLN A 438 -18.18 -24.54 7.74
N THR A 439 -17.77 -23.69 8.67
CA THR A 439 -18.20 -22.29 8.71
C THR A 439 -17.01 -21.40 8.36
N VAL A 440 -17.16 -20.56 7.34
CA VAL A 440 -16.13 -19.61 6.91
C VAL A 440 -16.67 -18.20 7.14
N ARG A 441 -15.96 -17.44 7.98
CA ARG A 441 -16.17 -16.00 8.17
C ARG A 441 -15.02 -15.27 7.51
N PHE A 442 -15.33 -14.39 6.57
CA PHE A 442 -14.31 -13.66 5.83
C PHE A 442 -14.65 -12.18 5.78
N ARG A 443 -13.66 -11.35 6.09
CA ARG A 443 -13.74 -9.89 5.95
C ARG A 443 -12.45 -9.39 5.30
N LEU A 444 -12.61 -8.60 4.24
CA LEU A 444 -11.55 -7.85 3.59
C LEU A 444 -12.03 -6.41 3.41
N ASP A 445 -11.34 -5.49 4.06
CA ASP A 445 -11.60 -4.05 4.02
C ASP A 445 -10.29 -3.26 4.21
N ARG A 446 -10.41 -1.94 4.35
CA ARG A 446 -9.26 -1.03 4.43
C ARG A 446 -8.34 -1.16 5.64
N SER A 447 -8.66 -1.93 6.70
CA SER A 447 -8.32 -1.54 8.08
C SER A 447 -7.28 -2.34 8.89
N GLY A 448 -6.49 -3.26 8.36
CA GLY A 448 -5.43 -3.85 9.20
C GLY A 448 -4.49 -2.77 9.83
N ALA A 449 -4.07 -2.90 11.10
CA ALA A 449 -3.80 -1.78 12.02
C ALA A 449 -2.31 -1.33 12.26
N ALA A 450 -2.12 -0.08 12.74
CA ALA A 450 -1.08 0.91 12.34
C ALA A 450 0.26 1.12 13.13
N LEU A 451 1.31 1.59 12.44
CA LEU A 451 2.52 2.35 12.91
C LEU A 451 3.17 3.15 11.75
N ALA A 452 3.84 4.29 12.00
CA ALA A 452 4.35 5.25 10.99
C ALA A 452 5.90 5.43 10.97
N SER A 453 6.50 5.67 9.78
CA SER A 453 7.91 6.10 9.57
C SER A 453 8.19 6.61 8.13
N GLU A 454 8.89 7.75 8.00
CA GLU A 454 9.05 8.56 6.76
C GLU A 454 10.37 8.35 5.96
N ALA A 455 10.30 8.36 4.62
CA ALA A 455 11.40 8.62 3.65
C ALA A 455 10.82 8.99 2.24
N GLN A 456 11.64 9.53 1.32
CA GLN A 456 11.22 10.10 0.00
C GLN A 456 12.19 9.79 -1.16
N VAL A 457 11.71 9.34 -2.33
CA VAL A 457 12.37 9.48 -3.67
C VAL A 457 11.32 9.61 -4.82
N THR A 458 11.63 10.32 -5.91
CA THR A 458 10.71 10.52 -7.07
C THR A 458 11.32 10.09 -8.41
N CYS A 459 10.57 9.31 -9.19
CA CYS A 459 10.76 9.05 -10.63
C CYS A 459 9.37 8.97 -11.32
N ALA A 460 9.26 9.39 -12.59
CA ALA A 460 7.98 9.44 -13.32
C ALA A 460 7.86 8.32 -14.38
N SER A 461 6.78 7.54 -14.27
CA SER A 461 6.19 6.69 -15.32
C SER A 461 4.70 7.04 -15.44
N GLY A 462 4.05 6.73 -16.56
CA GLY A 462 2.59 6.91 -16.71
C GLY A 462 1.80 6.02 -15.73
N PRO A 463 0.60 6.42 -15.30
CA PRO A 463 -0.18 5.68 -14.29
C PRO A 463 -0.65 4.31 -14.79
N LEU A 464 -0.57 3.29 -13.92
CA LEU A 464 -1.23 2.00 -14.10
C LEU A 464 -2.38 1.83 -13.11
N HIS A 465 -3.52 1.35 -13.62
CA HIS A 465 -4.76 1.22 -12.86
C HIS A 465 -5.02 -0.26 -12.52
N TYR A 466 -4.71 -0.67 -11.29
CA TYR A 466 -4.97 -2.01 -10.75
C TYR A 466 -6.37 -2.08 -10.14
N VAL A 467 -7.38 -2.20 -11.00
CA VAL A 467 -8.80 -2.16 -10.61
C VAL A 467 -9.40 -3.56 -10.69
N PHE A 468 -9.93 -4.08 -9.57
CA PHE A 468 -10.57 -5.40 -9.47
C PHE A 468 -12.08 -5.33 -9.78
N ASP A 469 -12.41 -4.84 -10.98
CA ASP A 469 -13.78 -4.59 -11.48
C ASP A 469 -14.40 -5.78 -12.24
N ARG A 470 -13.71 -6.92 -12.27
CA ARG A 470 -14.04 -8.13 -13.02
C ARG A 470 -13.54 -9.37 -12.28
N PRO A 471 -13.87 -10.60 -12.71
CA PRO A 471 -13.53 -11.79 -11.96
C PRO A 471 -12.06 -11.87 -11.54
N PHE A 472 -11.84 -12.23 -10.28
CA PHE A 472 -10.53 -12.21 -9.65
C PHE A 472 -10.42 -13.29 -8.57
N MET A 473 -9.18 -13.64 -8.23
CA MET A 473 -8.87 -14.60 -7.18
C MET A 473 -8.36 -13.88 -5.93
N ILE A 474 -8.78 -14.36 -4.77
CA ILE A 474 -8.25 -13.96 -3.45
C ILE A 474 -7.54 -15.17 -2.86
N VAL A 475 -6.31 -14.97 -2.39
CA VAL A 475 -5.48 -16.00 -1.76
C VAL A 475 -5.00 -15.48 -0.41
N MET A 476 -5.31 -16.22 0.66
CA MET A 476 -4.75 -15.96 1.99
C MET A 476 -3.83 -17.09 2.40
N LYS A 477 -2.62 -16.72 2.82
CA LYS A 477 -1.50 -17.65 3.01
C LYS A 477 -0.58 -17.14 4.13
N LYS A 478 -0.02 -18.06 4.93
CA LYS A 478 1.09 -17.72 5.82
C LYS A 478 2.30 -17.37 4.96
N ARG A 479 2.99 -16.26 5.23
CA ARG A 479 4.23 -15.92 4.52
C ARG A 479 5.20 -17.10 4.54
N ASP A 480 5.83 -17.34 3.40
CA ASP A 480 6.78 -18.44 3.17
C ASP A 480 6.21 -19.86 3.28
N ALA A 481 4.91 -20.04 3.54
CA ALA A 481 4.30 -21.37 3.47
C ALA A 481 4.33 -21.93 2.05
N ALA A 482 4.14 -23.24 1.90
CA ALA A 482 3.97 -23.80 0.56
C ALA A 482 2.58 -23.50 0.02
N ARG A 483 1.53 -23.67 0.85
CA ARG A 483 0.14 -23.59 0.42
C ARG A 483 -0.67 -22.50 1.12
N PRO A 484 -1.69 -21.96 0.46
CA PRO A 484 -2.68 -21.10 1.11
C PRO A 484 -3.62 -21.90 1.99
N PHE A 485 -4.28 -21.23 2.93
CA PHE A 485 -5.33 -21.80 3.76
C PHE A 485 -6.74 -21.28 3.40
N LEU A 486 -6.81 -20.27 2.52
CA LEU A 486 -8.03 -19.79 1.89
C LEU A 486 -7.74 -19.44 0.42
N VAL A 487 -8.58 -19.94 -0.49
CA VAL A 487 -8.59 -19.54 -1.89
C VAL A 487 -10.03 -19.30 -2.30
N MET A 488 -10.30 -18.14 -2.89
CA MET A 488 -11.61 -17.79 -3.40
C MET A 488 -11.50 -17.28 -4.84
N TRP A 489 -12.27 -17.87 -5.75
CA TRP A 489 -12.58 -17.25 -7.03
C TRP A 489 -13.83 -16.39 -6.86
N VAL A 490 -13.71 -15.09 -7.15
CA VAL A 490 -14.82 -14.13 -7.14
C VAL A 490 -15.23 -13.91 -8.59
N ASP A 491 -16.32 -14.55 -8.99
CA ASP A 491 -16.89 -14.44 -10.32
C ASP A 491 -17.98 -13.37 -10.41
N ASN A 492 -18.76 -13.19 -9.33
CA ASN A 492 -19.93 -12.33 -9.27
C ASN A 492 -20.09 -11.64 -7.91
N ALA A 493 -20.99 -10.65 -7.86
CA ALA A 493 -21.18 -9.79 -6.70
C ALA A 493 -22.07 -10.36 -5.57
N GLU A 494 -22.39 -11.67 -5.54
CA GLU A 494 -23.22 -12.26 -4.48
C GLU A 494 -22.60 -12.09 -3.09
N LEU A 495 -21.27 -12.19 -2.99
CA LEU A 495 -20.50 -12.08 -1.74
C LEU A 495 -19.70 -10.77 -1.63
N LEU A 496 -19.93 -9.82 -2.53
CA LEU A 496 -19.36 -8.48 -2.46
C LEU A 496 -20.29 -7.55 -1.67
N SER A 497 -19.71 -6.65 -0.88
CA SER A 497 -20.46 -5.72 -0.03
C SER A 497 -21.10 -4.63 -0.87
N LYS A 498 -22.42 -4.49 -0.78
CA LYS A 498 -23.22 -3.49 -1.53
C LYS A 498 -23.44 -2.24 -0.68
N PRO A 499 -23.59 -1.05 -1.30
CA PRO A 499 -23.80 0.21 -0.58
C PRO A 499 -25.09 0.24 0.25
#